data_AF-A0A6U5EMJ8-F1
#
_entry.id   AF-A0A6U5EMJ8-F1
#
_cell.length_a   1.000
_cell.length_b   1.000
_cell.length_c   1.000
_cell.angle_alpha   90.00
_cell.angle_beta   90.00
_cell.angle_gamma   90.00
#
_symmetry.space_group_name_H-M   'P 1'
#
loop_
_entity.id
_entity.type
_entity.pdbx_description
1 polymer ?
#
loop_
_entity_poly.entity_id
_entity_poly.type
_entity_poly.pdbx_seq_one_letter_code
_entity_poly.pdbx_strand_id
1 'polypeptide(L)'
;MTADSWLEEVQELRDMASDIPDEVMVVLVGDMVTEEALPTYQTLLNTFEGCDDPIGTTDSPWAKWSRGWTSEENRHGDLLNKYLYLSGRCDMRSIEVTIQHLITSGFNPGAQKDPYRGFVYTSFQERATKVSHGNVAKLARKAGDKNLSRLCAKIAGDEGRHERAYQQFSEEILKRDPDGLLEVFGEMMRGQIVMPAELMTDGKNPMLYENFSGVAQRLGVYTAIDYADIIKHLVQRWDLEHLEGLSPEGEKEQQYLCRLPERYRKLAERSMNKKKKPNDDEPNMKPFSWIFDREVLVD
;
A
#
# COMPACT_ATOMS: atom_id res chain seq x y z
N MET A 1 20.51 21.56 7.46
CA MET A 1 21.54 20.75 8.14
C MET A 1 22.43 21.71 8.91
N THR A 2 22.29 21.77 10.24
CA THR A 2 22.93 22.80 11.09
C THR A 2 23.76 22.22 12.25
N ALA A 3 23.71 20.90 12.46
CA ALA A 3 24.54 20.22 13.45
C ALA A 3 25.96 20.08 12.90
N ASP A 4 26.99 20.27 13.72
CA ASP A 4 28.39 20.19 13.26
C ASP A 4 28.75 18.81 12.68
N SER A 5 28.08 17.75 13.13
CA SER A 5 28.23 16.35 12.69
C SER A 5 27.47 15.99 11.39
N TRP A 6 26.77 16.93 10.75
CA TRP A 6 25.83 16.57 9.68
C TRP A 6 26.49 15.85 8.49
N LEU A 7 27.73 16.20 8.15
CA LEU A 7 28.49 15.55 7.08
C LEU A 7 28.79 14.08 7.43
N GLU A 8 29.19 13.82 8.67
CA GLU A 8 29.51 12.49 9.18
C GLU A 8 28.25 11.62 9.23
N GLU A 9 27.13 12.18 9.67
CA GLU A 9 25.84 11.48 9.72
C GLU A 9 25.32 11.11 8.31
N VAL A 10 25.50 11.97 7.32
CA VAL A 10 25.18 11.66 5.92
C VAL A 10 26.11 10.57 5.37
N GLN A 11 27.38 10.60 5.73
CA GLN A 11 28.32 9.56 5.33
C GLN A 11 27.94 8.21 5.96
N GLU A 12 27.63 8.15 7.26
CA GLU A 12 27.17 6.91 7.92
C GLU A 12 25.90 6.37 7.25
N LEU A 13 24.95 7.25 6.89
CA LEU A 13 23.75 6.85 6.14
C LEU A 13 24.09 6.21 4.80
N ARG A 14 25.00 6.81 4.03
CA ARG A 14 25.42 6.29 2.73
C ARG A 14 26.16 4.97 2.84
N ASP A 15 27.01 4.83 3.87
CA ASP A 15 27.76 3.61 4.13
C ASP A 15 26.77 2.46 4.43
N MET A 16 25.78 2.67 5.30
CA MET A 16 24.74 1.66 5.57
C MET A 16 23.86 1.37 4.35
N ALA A 17 23.46 2.40 3.61
CA ALA A 17 22.64 2.23 2.42
C ALA A 17 23.36 1.47 1.28
N SER A 18 24.70 1.43 1.30
CA SER A 18 25.49 0.74 0.28
C SER A 18 25.35 -0.78 0.33
N ASP A 19 25.02 -1.32 1.51
CA ASP A 19 24.79 -2.76 1.75
C ASP A 19 23.35 -3.20 1.46
N ILE A 20 22.43 -2.25 1.21
CA ILE A 20 21.04 -2.57 0.84
C ILE A 20 21.00 -3.11 -0.60
N PRO A 21 20.42 -4.30 -0.83
CA PRO A 21 20.27 -4.85 -2.18
C PRO A 21 19.41 -3.95 -3.07
N ASP A 22 19.73 -3.91 -4.36
CA ASP A 22 18.98 -3.09 -5.32
C ASP A 22 17.50 -3.47 -5.40
N GLU A 23 17.15 -4.72 -5.14
CA GLU A 23 15.74 -5.16 -5.16
C GLU A 23 14.96 -4.57 -3.99
N VAL A 24 15.60 -4.40 -2.83
CA VAL A 24 15.00 -3.69 -1.69
C VAL A 24 14.85 -2.21 -2.02
N MET A 25 15.83 -1.61 -2.73
CA MET A 25 15.73 -0.23 -3.19
C MET A 25 14.58 -0.04 -4.18
N VAL A 26 14.39 -0.96 -5.14
CA VAL A 26 13.27 -0.91 -6.09
C VAL A 26 11.93 -0.93 -5.36
N VAL A 27 11.77 -1.80 -4.35
CA VAL A 27 10.53 -1.86 -3.57
C VAL A 27 10.34 -0.60 -2.74
N LEU A 28 11.38 -0.13 -2.06
CA LEU A 28 11.34 1.11 -1.27
C LEU A 28 10.97 2.34 -2.12
N VAL A 29 11.45 2.39 -3.36
CA VAL A 29 11.08 3.44 -4.32
C VAL A 29 9.60 3.32 -4.71
N GLY A 30 9.10 2.11 -5.00
CA GLY A 30 7.68 1.92 -5.31
C GLY A 30 6.76 2.31 -4.15
N ASP A 31 7.13 1.96 -2.91
CA ASP A 31 6.44 2.41 -1.70
C ASP A 31 6.46 3.95 -1.61
N MET A 32 7.63 4.58 -1.73
CA MET A 32 7.77 6.04 -1.68
C MET A 32 6.99 6.78 -2.77
N VAL A 33 7.01 6.28 -4.01
CA VAL A 33 6.25 6.87 -5.14
C VAL A 33 4.75 6.82 -4.86
N THR A 34 4.29 5.74 -4.20
CA THR A 34 2.90 5.62 -3.74
C THR A 34 2.61 6.69 -2.68
N GLU A 35 3.47 6.85 -1.66
CA GLU A 35 3.28 7.90 -0.63
C GLU A 35 3.24 9.32 -1.21
N GLU A 36 4.09 9.63 -2.19
CA GLU A 36 4.16 10.96 -2.81
C GLU A 36 2.92 11.30 -3.66
N ALA A 37 2.10 10.30 -4.03
CA ALA A 37 0.83 10.52 -4.71
C ALA A 37 -0.32 10.94 -3.77
N LEU A 38 -0.01 11.32 -2.53
CA LEU A 38 -0.95 11.79 -1.50
C LEU A 38 -2.02 12.79 -1.97
N PRO A 39 -1.76 13.78 -2.87
CA PRO A 39 -2.82 14.67 -3.36
C PRO A 39 -4.00 13.92 -3.99
N THR A 40 -3.72 12.79 -4.64
CA THR A 40 -4.75 11.92 -5.22
C THR A 40 -5.60 11.25 -4.14
N TYR A 41 -4.99 10.85 -3.03
CA TYR A 41 -5.68 10.14 -1.95
C TYR A 41 -6.55 11.08 -1.11
N GLN A 42 -6.06 12.28 -0.81
CA GLN A 42 -6.89 13.31 -0.18
C GLN A 42 -8.06 13.70 -1.10
N THR A 43 -7.81 13.81 -2.41
CA THR A 43 -8.88 14.07 -3.40
C THR A 43 -9.94 12.99 -3.33
N LEU A 44 -9.54 11.71 -3.34
CA LEU A 44 -10.47 10.57 -3.21
C LEU A 44 -11.32 10.66 -1.93
N LEU A 45 -10.72 10.88 -0.76
CA LEU A 45 -11.45 11.02 0.50
C LEU A 45 -12.49 12.14 0.42
N ASN A 46 -12.13 13.26 -0.20
CA ASN A 46 -13.01 14.41 -0.39
C ASN A 46 -14.07 14.19 -1.50
N THR A 47 -14.12 13.04 -2.16
CA THR A 47 -15.24 12.67 -3.04
C THR A 47 -16.38 11.94 -2.33
N PHE A 48 -16.15 11.45 -1.11
CA PHE A 48 -17.14 10.63 -0.39
C PHE A 48 -18.32 11.47 0.08
N GLU A 49 -19.52 11.11 -0.35
CA GLU A 49 -20.74 11.86 -0.05
C GLU A 49 -20.99 11.91 1.46
N GLY A 50 -21.16 13.13 1.99
CA GLY A 50 -21.37 13.37 3.43
C GLY A 50 -20.11 13.31 4.30
N CYS A 51 -18.95 13.00 3.71
CA CYS A 51 -17.65 12.98 4.39
C CYS A 51 -16.64 13.96 3.78
N ASP A 52 -17.06 14.75 2.79
CA ASP A 52 -16.23 15.65 2.00
C ASP A 52 -15.83 16.95 2.73
N ASP A 53 -14.87 17.66 2.14
CA ASP A 53 -14.42 18.99 2.59
C ASP A 53 -14.56 20.03 1.46
N PRO A 54 -15.78 20.55 1.21
CA PRO A 54 -16.07 21.38 0.04
C PRO A 54 -15.35 22.73 0.02
N ILE A 55 -14.87 23.23 1.16
CA ILE A 55 -14.20 24.54 1.28
C ILE A 55 -12.78 24.45 1.85
N GLY A 56 -12.23 23.24 1.98
CA GLY A 56 -10.89 22.99 2.55
C GLY A 56 -10.74 23.32 4.05
N THR A 57 -11.82 23.78 4.69
CA THR A 57 -11.86 24.25 6.08
C THR A 57 -13.18 23.89 6.76
N THR A 58 -13.95 22.96 6.18
CA THR A 58 -15.24 22.54 6.71
C THR A 58 -15.08 22.07 8.16
N ASP A 59 -15.95 22.56 9.05
CA ASP A 59 -15.93 22.25 10.48
C ASP A 59 -16.75 20.98 10.79
N SER A 60 -16.48 19.90 10.06
CA SER A 60 -17.04 18.58 10.30
C SER A 60 -15.98 17.62 10.86
N PRO A 61 -16.34 16.61 11.67
CA PRO A 61 -15.41 15.58 12.10
C PRO A 61 -14.74 14.87 10.92
N TRP A 62 -15.46 14.62 9.83
CA TRP A 62 -14.95 13.98 8.61
C TRP A 62 -13.90 14.83 7.90
N ALA A 63 -14.17 16.12 7.70
CA ALA A 63 -13.21 17.03 7.07
C ALA A 63 -11.96 17.23 7.94
N LYS A 64 -12.12 17.28 9.27
CA LYS A 64 -11.00 17.29 10.22
C LYS A 64 -10.17 16.01 10.15
N TRP A 65 -10.83 14.84 10.05
CA TRP A 65 -10.15 13.56 9.85
C TRP A 65 -9.37 13.54 8.53
N SER A 66 -10.00 13.88 7.41
CA SER A 66 -9.37 13.93 6.08
C SER A 66 -8.09 14.79 6.11
N ARG A 67 -8.18 16.04 6.59
CA ARG A 67 -7.01 16.93 6.69
C ARG A 67 -5.96 16.42 7.71
N GLY A 68 -6.41 15.87 8.84
CA GLY A 68 -5.53 15.33 9.88
C GLY A 68 -4.74 14.12 9.40
N TRP A 69 -5.42 13.13 8.82
CA TRP A 69 -4.83 11.97 8.17
C TRP A 69 -3.84 12.41 7.09
N THR A 70 -4.23 13.29 6.15
CA THR A 70 -3.32 13.78 5.11
C THR A 70 -2.08 14.47 5.69
N SER A 71 -2.21 15.21 6.80
CA SER A 71 -1.06 15.83 7.46
C SER A 71 -0.10 14.81 8.07
N GLU A 72 -0.61 13.65 8.50
CA GLU A 72 0.21 12.55 9.00
C GLU A 72 0.92 11.83 7.85
N GLU A 73 0.19 11.50 6.77
CA GLU A 73 0.67 10.85 5.55
C GLU A 73 1.77 11.61 4.84
N ASN A 74 1.67 12.95 4.78
CA ASN A 74 2.65 13.77 4.09
C ASN A 74 4.08 13.50 4.59
N ARG A 75 4.22 13.16 5.87
CA ARG A 75 5.52 12.87 6.49
C ARG A 75 6.14 11.57 5.99
N HIS A 76 5.36 10.62 5.47
CA HIS A 76 5.86 9.33 4.98
C HIS A 76 6.66 9.52 3.68
N GLY A 77 6.03 10.12 2.66
CA GLY A 77 6.68 10.52 1.41
C GLY A 77 7.89 11.42 1.67
N ASP A 78 7.71 12.47 2.49
CA ASP A 78 8.78 13.40 2.87
C ASP A 78 10.03 12.70 3.42
N LEU A 79 9.83 11.68 4.25
CA LEU A 79 10.89 10.98 4.97
C LEU A 79 11.59 9.95 4.07
N LEU A 80 10.83 9.20 3.29
CA LEU A 80 11.34 8.25 2.31
C LEU A 80 12.09 8.95 1.17
N ASN A 81 11.55 10.07 0.67
CA ASN A 81 12.19 10.89 -0.36
C ASN A 81 13.58 11.36 0.07
N LYS A 82 13.67 11.98 1.25
CA LYS A 82 14.94 12.49 1.78
C LYS A 82 15.94 11.36 2.06
N TYR A 83 15.47 10.20 2.52
CA TYR A 83 16.31 9.02 2.68
C TYR A 83 16.87 8.55 1.32
N LEU A 84 16.02 8.35 0.31
CA LEU A 84 16.43 7.89 -1.02
C LEU A 84 17.38 8.90 -1.68
N TYR A 85 17.10 10.20 -1.57
CA TYR A 85 17.97 11.27 -2.05
C TYR A 85 19.36 11.23 -1.39
N LEU A 86 19.42 11.15 -0.05
CA LEU A 86 20.69 11.14 0.68
C LEU A 86 21.47 9.84 0.47
N SER A 87 20.79 8.71 0.29
CA SER A 87 21.42 7.41 0.06
C SER A 87 22.36 7.39 -1.15
N GLY A 88 22.05 8.18 -2.19
CA GLY A 88 22.78 8.17 -3.46
C GLY A 88 22.65 6.86 -4.25
N ARG A 89 21.74 5.95 -3.85
CA ARG A 89 21.55 4.64 -4.48
C ARG A 89 20.59 4.65 -5.68
N CYS A 90 19.78 5.71 -5.79
CA CYS A 90 18.69 5.81 -6.75
C CYS A 90 18.79 7.05 -7.66
N ASP A 91 18.22 6.95 -8.85
CA ASP A 91 18.07 8.07 -9.78
C ASP A 91 16.83 8.88 -9.41
N MET A 92 17.03 9.92 -8.61
CA MET A 92 15.94 10.79 -8.15
C MET A 92 15.19 11.46 -9.30
N ARG A 93 15.84 11.75 -10.44
CA ARG A 93 15.15 12.33 -11.59
C ARG A 93 14.12 11.36 -12.17
N SER A 94 14.49 10.09 -12.31
CA SER A 94 13.57 9.06 -12.81
C SER A 94 12.42 8.81 -11.84
N ILE A 95 12.68 8.88 -10.53
CA ILE A 95 11.65 8.79 -9.48
C ILE A 95 10.69 9.98 -9.54
N GLU A 96 11.20 11.21 -9.59
CA GLU A 96 10.39 12.45 -9.66
C GLU A 96 9.49 12.47 -10.90
N VAL A 97 9.98 12.00 -12.06
CA VAL A 97 9.17 11.84 -13.28
C VAL A 97 8.06 10.80 -13.06
N THR A 98 8.35 9.70 -12.37
CA THR A 98 7.35 8.68 -12.05
C THR A 98 6.25 9.24 -11.15
N ILE A 99 6.61 9.99 -10.10
CA ILE A 99 5.66 10.67 -9.21
C ILE A 99 4.78 11.64 -10.00
N GLN A 100 5.39 12.46 -10.87
CA GLN A 100 4.66 13.41 -11.71
C GLN A 100 3.63 12.70 -12.59
N HIS A 101 4.01 11.60 -13.26
CA HIS A 101 3.09 10.82 -14.07
C HIS A 101 1.99 10.17 -13.24
N LEU A 102 2.30 9.62 -12.07
CA LEU A 102 1.31 8.96 -11.22
C LEU A 102 0.25 9.95 -10.72
N ILE A 103 0.68 11.11 -10.19
CA ILE A 103 -0.25 12.17 -9.76
C ILE A 103 -1.11 12.65 -10.93
N THR A 104 -0.52 12.81 -12.12
CA THR A 104 -1.25 13.24 -13.33
C THR A 104 -2.26 12.19 -13.79
N SER A 105 -1.91 10.91 -13.71
CA SER A 105 -2.78 9.79 -14.08
C SER A 105 -3.92 9.62 -13.09
N GLY A 106 -3.70 10.01 -11.82
CA GLY A 106 -4.65 9.84 -10.74
C GLY A 106 -4.85 8.36 -10.39
N PHE A 107 -5.93 8.11 -9.65
CA PHE A 107 -6.27 6.80 -9.16
C PHE A 107 -7.80 6.68 -9.03
N ASN A 108 -8.36 5.53 -9.40
CA ASN A 108 -9.79 5.26 -9.26
C ASN A 108 -10.02 3.85 -8.67
N PRO A 109 -10.32 3.75 -7.36
CA PRO A 109 -10.63 2.46 -6.73
C PRO A 109 -12.04 1.95 -7.03
N GLY A 110 -12.82 2.64 -7.88
CA GLY A 110 -14.24 2.34 -8.06
C GLY A 110 -15.07 2.60 -6.81
N ALA A 111 -14.68 3.62 -6.01
CA ALA A 111 -15.39 3.99 -4.78
C ALA A 111 -16.74 4.66 -5.04
N GLN A 112 -16.99 5.18 -6.24
CA GLN A 112 -18.30 5.73 -6.66
C GLN A 112 -18.86 6.81 -5.72
N LYS A 113 -17.98 7.58 -5.04
CA LYS A 113 -18.35 8.56 -3.99
C LYS A 113 -19.04 7.95 -2.76
N ASP A 114 -19.10 6.62 -2.67
CA ASP A 114 -19.76 5.90 -1.60
C ASP A 114 -18.79 5.72 -0.41
N PRO A 115 -19.11 6.27 0.78
CA PRO A 115 -18.28 6.09 1.97
C PRO A 115 -18.17 4.62 2.43
N TYR A 116 -19.15 3.75 2.16
CA TYR A 116 -19.06 2.33 2.50
C TYR A 116 -17.91 1.68 1.74
N ARG A 117 -17.89 1.88 0.42
CA ARG A 117 -16.80 1.46 -0.47
C ARG A 117 -15.47 2.07 -0.05
N GLY A 118 -15.49 3.38 0.22
CA GLY A 118 -14.33 4.14 0.67
C GLY A 118 -13.67 3.56 1.92
N PHE A 119 -14.45 3.31 2.98
CA PHE A 119 -13.91 2.84 4.25
C PHE A 119 -13.49 1.36 4.25
N VAL A 120 -14.16 0.51 3.46
CA VAL A 120 -13.67 -0.85 3.21
C VAL A 120 -12.33 -0.81 2.46
N TYR A 121 -12.23 0.05 1.45
CA TYR A 121 -11.03 0.21 0.64
C TYR A 121 -9.85 0.69 1.50
N THR A 122 -10.03 1.76 2.27
CA THR A 122 -8.96 2.29 3.12
C THR A 122 -8.60 1.33 4.26
N SER A 123 -9.57 0.65 4.88
CA SER A 123 -9.27 -0.39 5.88
C SER A 123 -8.37 -1.51 5.34
N PHE A 124 -8.56 -1.86 4.05
CA PHE A 124 -7.71 -2.84 3.38
C PHE A 124 -6.33 -2.28 3.07
N GLN A 125 -6.26 -1.09 2.45
CA GLN A 125 -5.01 -0.49 2.00
C GLN A 125 -4.08 -0.11 3.15
N GLU A 126 -4.59 0.49 4.21
CA GLU A 126 -3.81 0.84 5.40
C GLU A 126 -3.16 -0.39 6.05
N ARG A 127 -3.86 -1.54 5.99
CA ARG A 127 -3.26 -2.79 6.44
C ARG A 127 -2.21 -3.30 5.45
N ALA A 128 -2.42 -3.14 4.14
CA ALA A 128 -1.45 -3.53 3.13
C ALA A 128 -0.14 -2.73 3.25
N THR A 129 -0.22 -1.41 3.39
CA THR A 129 0.95 -0.53 3.56
C THR A 129 1.65 -0.79 4.89
N LYS A 130 0.91 -0.99 5.99
CA LYS A 130 1.48 -1.46 7.26
C LYS A 130 2.30 -2.75 7.12
N VAL A 131 1.80 -3.72 6.37
CA VAL A 131 2.52 -4.98 6.09
C VAL A 131 3.75 -4.71 5.22
N SER A 132 3.61 -3.94 4.14
CA SER A 132 4.70 -3.57 3.23
C SER A 132 5.85 -2.90 3.97
N HIS A 133 5.57 -1.76 4.62
CA HIS A 133 6.56 -1.00 5.41
C HIS A 133 7.17 -1.84 6.53
N GLY A 134 6.36 -2.65 7.22
CA GLY A 134 6.83 -3.55 8.25
C GLY A 134 7.79 -4.63 7.74
N ASN A 135 7.59 -5.13 6.52
CA ASN A 135 8.46 -6.13 5.90
C ASN A 135 9.73 -5.49 5.32
N VAL A 136 9.64 -4.32 4.69
CA VAL A 136 10.82 -3.54 4.28
C VAL A 136 11.69 -3.19 5.50
N ALA A 137 11.08 -2.83 6.63
CA ALA A 137 11.81 -2.58 7.87
C ALA A 137 12.64 -3.79 8.34
N LYS A 138 12.12 -5.02 8.17
CA LYS A 138 12.83 -6.27 8.51
C LYS A 138 13.97 -6.53 7.52
N LEU A 139 13.75 -6.31 6.23
CA LEU A 139 14.77 -6.48 5.19
C LEU A 139 15.93 -5.50 5.38
N ALA A 140 15.63 -4.22 5.62
CA ALA A 140 16.63 -3.19 5.93
C ALA A 140 17.47 -3.57 7.15
N ARG A 141 16.83 -4.05 8.23
CA ARG A 141 17.55 -4.51 9.43
C ARG A 141 18.46 -5.69 9.14
N LYS A 142 18.01 -6.64 8.32
CA LYS A 142 18.80 -7.82 7.93
C LYS A 142 20.02 -7.43 7.09
N ALA A 143 19.89 -6.39 6.27
CA ALA A 143 20.97 -5.83 5.46
C ALA A 143 21.88 -4.86 6.23
N GLY A 144 21.62 -4.60 7.51
CA GLY A 144 22.50 -3.77 8.37
C GLY A 144 22.06 -2.32 8.53
N ASP A 145 21.08 -1.84 7.77
CA ASP A 145 20.59 -0.47 7.89
C ASP A 145 19.53 -0.33 9.00
N LYS A 146 20.02 -0.04 10.21
CA LYS A 146 19.21 0.25 11.40
C LYS A 146 18.35 1.52 11.24
N ASN A 147 18.79 2.48 10.42
CA ASN A 147 18.10 3.76 10.25
C ASN A 147 16.89 3.60 9.35
N LEU A 148 17.05 2.97 8.19
CA LEU A 148 15.95 2.63 7.29
C LEU A 148 14.94 1.71 7.98
N SER A 149 15.42 0.70 8.73
CA SER A 149 14.54 -0.18 9.50
C SER A 149 13.65 0.60 10.48
N ARG A 150 14.23 1.52 11.25
CA ARG A 150 13.48 2.35 12.20
C ARG A 150 12.51 3.30 11.50
N LEU A 151 12.89 3.82 10.34
CA LEU A 151 12.08 4.73 9.54
C LEU A 151 10.81 4.05 9.03
N CYS A 152 10.96 2.92 8.33
CA CYS A 152 9.82 2.12 7.83
C CYS A 152 8.94 1.60 8.98
N ALA A 153 9.53 1.21 10.12
CA ALA A 153 8.76 0.79 11.29
C ALA A 153 7.92 1.91 11.91
N LYS A 154 8.36 3.17 11.82
CA LYS A 154 7.56 4.31 12.26
C LYS A 154 6.37 4.57 11.33
N ILE A 155 6.61 4.51 10.02
CA ILE A 155 5.55 4.64 9.02
C ILE A 155 4.49 3.55 9.26
N ALA A 156 4.89 2.27 9.35
CA ALA A 156 3.98 1.17 9.67
C ALA A 156 3.20 1.35 11.00
N GLY A 157 3.75 2.11 11.95
CA GLY A 157 3.07 2.47 13.19
C GLY A 157 1.93 3.48 13.00
N ASP A 158 2.10 4.41 12.06
CA ASP A 158 1.08 5.37 11.62
C ASP A 158 -0.03 4.61 10.86
N GLU A 159 0.33 3.78 9.88
CA GLU A 159 -0.63 2.94 9.12
C GLU A 159 -1.47 2.07 10.05
N GLY A 160 -0.86 1.50 11.09
CA GLY A 160 -1.59 0.73 12.08
C GLY A 160 -2.62 1.54 12.87
N ARG A 161 -2.42 2.86 13.06
CA ARG A 161 -3.41 3.75 13.69
C ARG A 161 -4.52 4.10 12.71
N HIS A 162 -4.20 4.40 11.45
CA HIS A 162 -5.19 4.71 10.42
C HIS A 162 -6.06 3.51 10.08
N GLU A 163 -5.46 2.32 9.93
CA GLU A 163 -6.14 1.03 9.81
C GLU A 163 -7.23 0.89 10.88
N ARG A 164 -6.88 1.13 12.15
CA ARG A 164 -7.84 1.02 13.26
C ARG A 164 -8.98 2.03 13.18
N ALA A 165 -8.70 3.24 12.71
CA ALA A 165 -9.72 4.28 12.57
C ALA A 165 -10.73 3.91 11.46
N TYR A 166 -10.25 3.52 10.28
CA TYR A 166 -11.12 3.11 9.18
C TYR A 166 -11.92 1.84 9.49
N GLN A 167 -11.31 0.87 10.18
CA GLN A 167 -12.02 -0.32 10.66
C GLN A 167 -13.16 0.04 11.63
N GLN A 168 -12.96 1.04 12.50
CA GLN A 168 -14.01 1.53 13.40
C GLN A 168 -15.15 2.21 12.63
N PHE A 169 -14.89 2.91 11.53
CA PHE A 169 -15.95 3.49 10.70
C PHE A 169 -16.83 2.38 10.11
N SER A 170 -16.22 1.32 9.57
CA SER A 170 -16.95 0.14 9.08
C SER A 170 -17.69 -0.61 10.20
N GLU A 171 -17.14 -0.70 11.42
CA GLU A 171 -17.85 -1.27 12.58
C GLU A 171 -19.11 -0.49 12.95
N GLU A 172 -19.04 0.84 12.92
CA GLU A 172 -20.21 1.68 13.17
C GLU A 172 -21.26 1.54 12.06
N ILE A 173 -20.83 1.33 10.81
CA ILE A 173 -21.74 1.02 9.72
C ILE A 173 -22.44 -0.32 9.95
N LEU A 174 -21.72 -1.39 10.29
CA LEU A 174 -22.30 -2.72 10.52
C LEU A 174 -23.37 -2.75 11.61
N LYS A 175 -23.26 -1.88 12.61
CA LYS A 175 -24.29 -1.74 13.67
C LYS A 175 -25.61 -1.14 13.17
N ARG A 176 -25.59 -0.45 12.02
CA ARG A 176 -26.71 0.35 11.50
C ARG A 176 -27.26 -0.21 10.19
N ASP A 177 -26.38 -0.63 9.30
CA ASP A 177 -26.67 -1.16 7.98
C ASP A 177 -25.70 -2.31 7.63
N PRO A 178 -25.87 -3.48 8.27
CA PRO A 178 -24.99 -4.62 8.03
C PRO A 178 -25.15 -5.19 6.61
N ASP A 179 -26.36 -5.24 6.08
CA ASP A 179 -26.64 -5.70 4.72
C ASP A 179 -25.91 -4.85 3.66
N GLY A 180 -26.02 -3.52 3.75
CA GLY A 180 -25.37 -2.61 2.80
C GLY A 180 -23.85 -2.73 2.80
N LEU A 181 -23.20 -2.86 3.96
CA LEU A 181 -21.74 -3.03 4.01
C LEU A 181 -21.30 -4.39 3.49
N LEU A 182 -22.04 -5.47 3.79
CA LEU A 182 -21.72 -6.81 3.28
C LEU A 182 -21.84 -6.87 1.75
N GLU A 183 -22.87 -6.25 1.18
CA GLU A 183 -23.06 -6.13 -0.27
C GLU A 183 -21.85 -5.43 -0.92
N VAL A 184 -21.52 -4.23 -0.44
CA VAL A 184 -20.38 -3.45 -0.93
C VAL A 184 -19.07 -4.22 -0.80
N PHE A 185 -18.80 -4.82 0.36
CA PHE A 185 -17.56 -5.56 0.57
C PHE A 185 -17.49 -6.78 -0.36
N GLY A 186 -18.60 -7.50 -0.54
CA GLY A 186 -18.72 -8.60 -1.48
C GLY A 186 -18.42 -8.18 -2.92
N GLU A 187 -18.99 -7.06 -3.38
CA GLU A 187 -18.74 -6.50 -4.71
C GLU A 187 -17.28 -6.12 -4.92
N MET A 188 -16.68 -5.40 -3.96
CA MET A 188 -15.26 -5.02 -4.02
C MET A 188 -14.35 -6.25 -4.09
N MET A 189 -14.66 -7.29 -3.32
CA MET A 189 -13.91 -8.55 -3.35
C MET A 189 -14.03 -9.32 -4.66
N ARG A 190 -15.13 -9.18 -5.40
CA ARG A 190 -15.28 -9.75 -6.75
C ARG A 190 -14.46 -8.98 -7.78
N GLY A 191 -14.35 -7.66 -7.63
CA GLY A 191 -13.56 -6.77 -8.49
C GLY A 191 -12.05 -6.76 -8.18
N GLN A 192 -11.66 -7.33 -7.04
CA GLN A 192 -10.34 -7.17 -6.42
C GLN A 192 -10.08 -5.73 -5.96
N ILE A 193 -9.25 -5.59 -4.93
CA ILE A 193 -8.84 -4.28 -4.45
C ILE A 193 -7.73 -3.78 -5.37
N VAL A 194 -8.01 -2.65 -6.00
CA VAL A 194 -7.08 -1.94 -6.90
C VAL A 194 -5.94 -1.34 -6.07
N MET A 195 -4.70 -1.45 -6.53
CA MET A 195 -3.57 -0.79 -5.85
C MET A 195 -3.46 0.67 -6.27
N PRO A 196 -3.20 1.61 -5.34
CA PRO A 196 -3.18 3.06 -5.65
C PRO A 196 -2.20 3.45 -6.76
N ALA A 197 -1.08 2.73 -6.86
CA ALA A 197 -0.01 3.02 -7.80
C ALA A 197 -0.01 2.11 -9.05
N GLU A 198 -1.11 1.43 -9.37
CA GLU A 198 -1.19 0.53 -10.53
C GLU A 198 -0.86 1.21 -11.87
N LEU A 199 -1.09 2.53 -11.95
CA LEU A 199 -0.81 3.35 -13.13
C LEU A 199 0.60 3.98 -13.12
N MET A 200 1.50 3.53 -12.25
CA MET A 200 2.87 4.07 -12.20
C MET A 200 3.60 3.86 -13.54
N THR A 201 4.27 4.90 -14.02
CA THR A 201 5.11 4.83 -15.21
C THR A 201 6.25 5.83 -15.13
N ASP A 202 7.45 5.39 -15.52
CA ASP A 202 8.65 6.23 -15.66
C ASP A 202 8.78 6.82 -17.08
N GLY A 203 7.79 6.58 -17.94
CA GLY A 203 7.80 6.97 -19.36
C GLY A 203 8.67 6.09 -20.26
N LYS A 204 9.27 5.02 -19.73
CA LYS A 204 10.12 4.08 -20.49
C LYS A 204 9.62 2.64 -20.40
N ASN A 205 9.33 2.16 -19.20
CA ASN A 205 8.87 0.81 -18.93
C ASN A 205 7.32 0.80 -18.89
N PRO A 206 6.65 0.18 -19.88
CA PRO A 206 5.19 0.08 -19.88
C PRO A 206 4.65 -0.92 -18.85
N MET A 207 5.50 -1.77 -18.28
CA MET A 207 5.16 -2.80 -17.29
C MET A 207 5.78 -2.47 -15.92
N LEU A 208 5.91 -1.18 -15.59
CA LEU A 208 6.64 -0.75 -14.39
C LEU A 208 5.99 -1.27 -13.12
N TYR A 209 4.67 -1.15 -13.02
CA TYR A 209 3.91 -1.65 -11.88
C TYR A 209 4.06 -3.16 -11.71
N GLU A 210 3.90 -3.94 -12.78
CA GLU A 210 3.99 -5.40 -12.73
C GLU A 210 5.40 -5.86 -12.36
N ASN A 211 6.43 -5.21 -12.91
CA ASN A 211 7.81 -5.54 -12.57
C ASN A 211 8.10 -5.20 -11.09
N PHE A 212 7.69 -4.03 -10.61
CA PHE A 212 7.81 -3.65 -9.19
C PHE A 212 7.08 -4.63 -8.28
N SER A 213 5.83 -4.97 -8.61
CA SER A 213 5.00 -5.90 -7.84
C SER A 213 5.61 -7.30 -7.80
N GLY A 214 6.20 -7.76 -8.90
CA GLY A 214 6.95 -9.02 -8.95
C GLY A 214 8.14 -9.04 -7.98
N VAL A 215 8.94 -7.98 -7.95
CA VAL A 215 10.05 -7.83 -7.00
C VAL A 215 9.54 -7.82 -5.55
N ALA A 216 8.49 -7.04 -5.25
CA ALA A 216 7.89 -6.97 -3.92
C ALA A 216 7.36 -8.33 -3.45
N GLN A 217 6.70 -9.08 -4.35
CA GLN A 217 6.21 -10.41 -4.06
C GLN A 217 7.35 -11.41 -3.82
N ARG A 218 8.40 -11.38 -4.63
CA ARG A 218 9.58 -12.26 -4.49
C ARG A 218 10.33 -12.01 -3.17
N LEU A 219 10.46 -10.74 -2.78
CA LEU A 219 11.09 -10.37 -1.51
C LEU A 219 10.21 -10.64 -0.29
N GLY A 220 8.93 -11.02 -0.49
CA GLY A 220 7.98 -11.22 0.59
C GLY A 220 7.61 -9.91 1.30
N VAL A 221 7.70 -8.77 0.59
CA VAL A 221 7.29 -7.47 1.12
C VAL A 221 5.78 -7.37 1.14
N TYR A 222 5.15 -7.66 0.01
CA TYR A 222 3.70 -7.79 -0.10
C TYR A 222 3.37 -8.85 -1.14
N THR A 223 2.60 -9.87 -0.75
CA THR A 223 2.31 -11.04 -1.58
C THR A 223 0.82 -11.30 -1.71
N ALA A 224 0.47 -12.20 -2.63
CA ALA A 224 -0.91 -12.72 -2.72
C ALA A 224 -1.38 -13.44 -1.44
N ILE A 225 -0.47 -13.92 -0.58
CA ILE A 225 -0.83 -14.48 0.73
C ILE A 225 -1.21 -13.36 1.70
N ASP A 226 -0.46 -12.26 1.71
CA ASP A 226 -0.78 -11.09 2.54
C ASP A 226 -2.15 -10.52 2.16
N TYR A 227 -2.46 -10.45 0.87
CA TYR A 227 -3.81 -10.08 0.39
C TYR A 227 -4.91 -10.95 1.01
N ALA A 228 -4.74 -12.28 0.98
CA ALA A 228 -5.69 -13.21 1.58
C ALA A 228 -5.79 -13.06 3.12
N ASP A 229 -4.67 -12.81 3.78
CA ASP A 229 -4.60 -12.63 5.22
C ASP A 229 -5.19 -11.28 5.67
N ILE A 230 -5.17 -10.25 4.82
CA ILE A 230 -5.90 -8.99 5.06
C ILE A 230 -7.41 -9.24 5.00
N ILE A 231 -7.92 -9.95 3.99
CA ILE A 231 -9.36 -10.32 3.93
C ILE A 231 -9.74 -11.07 5.21
N LYS A 232 -8.94 -12.08 5.59
CA LYS A 232 -9.16 -12.85 6.82
C LYS A 232 -9.25 -11.94 8.04
N HIS A 233 -8.32 -11.00 8.15
CA HIS A 233 -8.27 -10.08 9.26
C HIS A 233 -9.52 -9.21 9.33
N LEU A 234 -9.98 -8.65 8.21
CA LEU A 234 -11.18 -7.80 8.18
C LEU A 234 -12.45 -8.60 8.50
N VAL A 235 -12.59 -9.81 7.94
CA VAL A 235 -13.69 -10.75 8.28
C VAL A 235 -13.75 -11.00 9.78
N GLN A 236 -12.61 -11.23 10.43
CA GLN A 236 -12.51 -11.45 11.87
C GLN A 236 -12.71 -10.18 12.68
N ARG A 237 -12.14 -9.05 12.25
CA ARG A 237 -12.19 -7.76 12.96
C ARG A 237 -13.62 -7.25 13.07
N TRP A 238 -14.40 -7.45 12.00
CA TRP A 238 -15.80 -7.06 11.88
C TRP A 238 -16.77 -8.16 12.32
N ASP A 239 -16.24 -9.29 12.80
CA ASP A 239 -17.01 -10.43 13.31
C ASP A 239 -18.11 -10.90 12.34
N LEU A 240 -17.80 -10.92 11.05
CA LEU A 240 -18.81 -11.12 10.00
C LEU A 240 -19.53 -12.47 10.14
N GLU A 241 -18.86 -13.51 10.64
CA GLU A 241 -19.44 -14.84 10.81
C GLU A 241 -20.61 -14.87 11.81
N HIS A 242 -20.62 -13.96 12.78
CA HIS A 242 -21.61 -13.92 13.85
C HIS A 242 -22.65 -12.80 13.68
N LEU A 243 -22.68 -12.12 12.52
CA LEU A 243 -23.75 -11.17 12.22
C LEU A 243 -25.10 -11.92 12.09
N GLU A 244 -26.09 -11.43 12.80
CA GLU A 244 -27.46 -11.96 12.83
C GLU A 244 -28.46 -10.92 12.30
N GLY A 245 -29.66 -11.37 11.90
CA GLY A 245 -30.74 -10.48 11.47
C GLY A 245 -30.56 -9.90 10.07
N LEU A 246 -29.71 -10.51 9.25
CA LEU A 246 -29.47 -10.11 7.86
C LEU A 246 -30.65 -10.49 6.95
N SER A 247 -30.77 -9.80 5.83
CA SER A 247 -31.63 -10.23 4.72
C SER A 247 -31.08 -11.51 4.06
N PRO A 248 -31.88 -12.22 3.24
CA PRO A 248 -31.39 -13.37 2.47
C PRO A 248 -30.18 -13.04 1.57
N GLU A 249 -30.17 -11.85 0.98
CA GLU A 249 -29.05 -11.33 0.21
C GLU A 249 -27.82 -11.07 1.10
N GLY A 250 -28.00 -10.46 2.27
CA GLY A 250 -26.95 -10.23 3.26
C GLY A 250 -26.31 -11.53 3.77
N GLU A 251 -27.11 -12.55 4.09
CA GLU A 251 -26.61 -13.89 4.48
C GLU A 251 -25.76 -14.52 3.38
N LYS A 252 -26.15 -14.35 2.11
CA LYS A 252 -25.37 -14.85 0.97
C LYS A 252 -24.02 -14.14 0.85
N GLU A 253 -23.98 -12.83 1.03
CA GLU A 253 -22.74 -12.04 1.01
C GLU A 253 -21.83 -12.38 2.20
N GLN A 254 -22.42 -12.53 3.40
CA GLN A 254 -21.72 -13.00 4.60
C GLN A 254 -21.02 -14.35 4.35
N GLN A 255 -21.75 -15.34 3.82
CA GLN A 255 -21.19 -16.66 3.51
C GLN A 255 -20.09 -16.60 2.44
N TYR A 256 -20.26 -15.74 1.43
CA TYR A 256 -19.25 -15.53 0.40
C TYR A 256 -17.97 -14.97 1.01
N LEU A 257 -18.07 -13.89 1.79
CA LEU A 257 -16.95 -13.19 2.41
C LEU A 257 -16.22 -14.08 3.42
N CYS A 258 -16.94 -14.83 4.26
CA CYS A 258 -16.32 -15.70 5.27
C CYS A 258 -15.54 -16.88 4.67
N ARG A 259 -15.84 -17.31 3.44
CA ARG A 259 -15.11 -18.38 2.73
C ARG A 259 -13.98 -17.86 1.84
N LEU A 260 -13.94 -16.55 1.64
CA LEU A 260 -13.06 -15.91 0.68
C LEU A 260 -11.56 -15.99 1.06
N PRO A 261 -11.17 -15.81 2.34
CA PRO A 261 -9.76 -15.92 2.73
C PRO A 261 -9.12 -17.24 2.35
N GLU A 262 -9.77 -18.37 2.67
CA GLU A 262 -9.27 -19.71 2.35
C GLU A 262 -9.19 -19.93 0.84
N ARG A 263 -10.13 -19.35 0.07
CA ARG A 263 -10.12 -19.43 -1.39
C ARG A 263 -8.91 -18.70 -1.97
N TYR A 264 -8.68 -17.45 -1.58
CA TYR A 264 -7.55 -16.66 -2.06
C TYR A 264 -6.21 -17.26 -1.63
N ARG A 265 -6.12 -17.73 -0.39
CA ARG A 265 -4.91 -18.40 0.10
C ARG A 265 -4.55 -19.63 -0.72
N LYS A 266 -5.51 -20.51 -0.99
CA LYS A 266 -5.30 -21.69 -1.86
C LYS A 266 -4.89 -21.30 -3.29
N LEU A 267 -5.43 -20.21 -3.82
CA LEU A 267 -5.05 -19.72 -5.15
C LEU A 267 -3.62 -19.17 -5.15
N ALA A 268 -3.25 -18.39 -4.14
CA ALA A 268 -1.89 -17.86 -3.95
C ALA A 268 -0.87 -19.00 -3.84
N GLU A 269 -1.11 -19.97 -2.96
CA GLU A 269 -0.24 -21.15 -2.77
C GLU A 269 -0.10 -21.97 -4.07
N ARG A 270 -1.19 -22.14 -4.84
CA ARG A 270 -1.13 -22.82 -6.15
C ARG A 270 -0.32 -22.03 -7.17
N SER A 271 -0.43 -20.70 -7.18
CA SER A 271 0.35 -19.85 -8.10
C SER A 271 1.84 -19.91 -7.77
N MET A 272 2.19 -19.82 -6.49
CA MET A 272 3.58 -19.92 -6.01
C MET A 272 4.20 -21.31 -6.26
N ASN A 273 3.39 -22.38 -6.17
CA ASN A 273 3.85 -23.76 -6.40
C ASN A 273 3.85 -24.19 -7.88
N LYS A 274 3.39 -23.34 -8.82
CA LYS A 274 3.54 -23.65 -10.25
C LYS A 274 5.02 -23.64 -10.57
N LYS A 275 5.58 -24.82 -10.88
CA LYS A 275 6.92 -24.94 -11.43
C LYS A 275 7.04 -24.06 -12.68
N LYS A 276 8.09 -23.23 -12.74
CA LYS A 276 8.54 -22.55 -13.97
C LYS A 276 8.61 -23.60 -15.09
N LYS A 277 8.15 -23.26 -16.30
CA LYS A 277 8.17 -24.21 -17.42
C LYS A 277 9.63 -24.60 -17.68
N PRO A 278 9.93 -25.81 -18.18
CA PRO A 278 11.29 -26.26 -18.46
C PRO A 278 12.06 -25.46 -19.55
N ASN A 279 11.49 -24.35 -20.06
CA ASN A 279 12.15 -23.38 -20.94
C ASN A 279 12.37 -22.00 -20.27
N ASP A 280 12.01 -21.82 -18.99
CA ASP A 280 12.20 -20.58 -18.18
C ASP A 280 13.49 -20.69 -17.32
N ASP A 281 14.57 -21.25 -17.87
CA ASP A 281 15.83 -21.42 -17.13
C ASP A 281 16.65 -20.12 -17.02
N GLU A 282 16.29 -19.07 -17.76
CA GLU A 282 16.94 -17.75 -17.64
C GLU A 282 16.28 -16.90 -16.54
N PRO A 283 17.07 -16.30 -15.61
CA PRO A 283 16.54 -15.37 -14.62
C PRO A 283 15.87 -14.18 -15.32
N ASN A 284 14.63 -13.86 -14.95
CA ASN A 284 13.89 -12.73 -15.52
C ASN A 284 14.38 -11.41 -14.91
N MET A 285 15.59 -11.02 -15.30
CA MET A 285 16.19 -9.75 -14.94
C MET A 285 15.53 -8.62 -15.72
N LYS A 286 15.15 -7.55 -15.04
CA LYS A 286 14.61 -6.34 -15.67
C LYS A 286 15.37 -5.10 -15.20
N PRO A 287 15.72 -4.17 -16.10
CA PRO A 287 16.29 -2.89 -15.71
C PRO A 287 15.21 -1.99 -15.08
N PHE A 288 15.61 -1.20 -14.09
CA PHE A 288 14.76 -0.16 -13.50
C PHE A 288 15.45 1.19 -13.57
N SER A 289 14.79 2.18 -14.17
CA SER A 289 15.32 3.54 -14.27
C SER A 289 15.59 4.16 -12.90
N TRP A 290 14.77 3.81 -11.90
CA TRP A 290 14.92 4.23 -10.50
C TRP A 290 16.28 3.90 -9.87
N ILE A 291 16.99 2.90 -10.38
CA ILE A 291 18.31 2.48 -9.91
C ILE A 291 19.36 2.57 -11.02
N PHE A 292 19.26 3.60 -11.87
CA PHE A 292 20.20 3.86 -12.97
C PHE A 292 20.28 2.70 -13.98
N ASP A 293 19.11 2.13 -14.31
CA ASP A 293 18.96 1.02 -15.26
C ASP A 293 19.71 -0.28 -14.87
N ARG A 294 20.14 -0.39 -13.60
CA ARG A 294 20.60 -1.67 -13.04
C ARG A 294 19.46 -2.69 -13.06
N GLU A 295 19.83 -3.96 -13.25
CA GLU A 295 18.87 -5.04 -13.40
C GLU A 295 18.61 -5.78 -12.10
N VAL A 296 17.35 -6.14 -11.86
CA VAL A 296 16.92 -6.94 -10.71
C VAL A 296 16.02 -8.09 -11.14
N LEU A 297 16.02 -9.17 -10.35
CA LEU A 297 15.16 -10.33 -10.59
C LEU A 297 13.71 -10.01 -10.20
N VAL A 298 12.78 -10.20 -11.14
CA VAL A 298 11.34 -9.89 -10.99
C VAL A 298 10.48 -11.10 -10.61
N ASP A 299 10.92 -12.33 -10.89
CA ASP A 299 10.11 -13.56 -10.71
C ASP A 299 10.80 -14.73 -9.99
#